data_AF-A0AA38W7L7-F1
#
_entry.id   AF-A0AA38W7L7-F1
#
_cell.length_a   1.000
_cell.length_b   1.000
_cell.length_c   1.000
_cell.angle_alpha   90.00
_cell.angle_beta   90.00
_cell.angle_gamma   90.00
#
_symmetry.space_group_name_H-M   'P 1'
#
loop_
_entity.id
_entity.type
_entity.pdbx_description
1 polymer ?
#
loop_
_entity_poly.entity_id
_entity_poly.type
_entity_poly.pdbx_seq_one_letter_code
_entity_poly.pdbx_strand_id
1 'polypeptide(L)'
;MGTAVTKIKMAQKESQGIAEKKKGRRGPGSVIGSSAAGCVCALLSIYGVGGKPFSRLWELGFVASFCTKLSDTVSSEIGKAYGKTTYLVTTFKVVPRGTEGAVSVEGTLAGVVASILLASVGCIMGEIKVAEAVICVLSSQIANFGESIIGAELQEKEGFKWLNNDAVNVINISLGSILAILIQQFVLQNWITT
;
A
#
# COMPACT_ATOMS: atom_id res chain seq x y z
N MET A 1 8.45 8.23 -8.11
CA MET A 1 8.04 8.79 -6.81
C MET A 1 8.64 8.03 -5.63
N GLY A 2 8.41 6.73 -5.46
CA GLY A 2 8.94 5.96 -4.31
C GLY A 2 10.46 6.10 -4.05
N THR A 3 11.30 6.00 -5.08
CA THR A 3 12.76 6.14 -4.94
C THR A 3 13.23 7.54 -4.51
N ALA A 4 12.45 8.58 -4.83
CA ALA A 4 12.78 9.93 -4.39
C ALA A 4 12.49 10.09 -2.89
N VAL A 5 11.40 9.49 -2.42
CA VAL A 5 10.98 9.55 -1.01
C VAL A 5 11.89 8.73 -0.11
N THR A 6 12.37 7.56 -0.57
CA THR A 6 13.34 6.76 0.18
C THR A 6 14.67 7.48 0.41
N LYS A 7 15.08 8.39 -0.49
CA LYS A 7 16.30 9.19 -0.34
C LYS A 7 16.17 10.38 0.61
N ILE A 8 14.97 10.74 1.05
CA ILE A 8 14.77 11.87 1.97
C ILE A 8 15.44 11.54 3.31
N LYS A 9 16.30 12.45 3.81
CA LYS A 9 17.04 12.29 5.08
C LYS A 9 17.78 10.95 5.21
N MET A 10 18.34 10.45 4.11
CA MET A 10 19.01 9.16 4.07
C MET A 10 20.17 9.05 5.06
N ALA A 11 21.01 10.08 5.17
CA ALA A 11 22.13 10.11 6.13
C ALA A 11 21.66 10.00 7.60
N GLN A 12 20.51 10.60 7.94
CA GLN A 12 19.92 10.49 9.27
C GLN A 12 19.34 9.09 9.52
N LYS A 13 18.68 8.51 8.52
CA LYS A 13 18.12 7.15 8.63
C LYS A 13 19.22 6.09 8.73
N GLU A 14 20.34 6.29 8.03
CA GLU A 14 21.52 5.41 8.11
C GLU A 14 22.19 5.50 9.48
N SER A 15 22.37 6.71 10.04
CA SER A 15 22.97 6.87 11.37
C SER A 15 22.12 6.28 12.51
N GLN A 16 20.80 6.20 12.31
CA GLN A 16 19.86 5.61 13.26
C GLN A 16 19.61 4.11 13.03
N GLY A 17 20.21 3.50 12.00
CA GLY A 17 20.00 2.09 11.66
C GLY A 17 18.59 1.76 11.14
N ILE A 18 17.76 2.76 10.89
CA ILE A 18 16.37 2.63 10.42
C ILE A 18 16.24 2.77 8.90
N ALA A 19 17.35 2.99 8.22
CA ALA A 19 17.40 3.03 6.76
C ALA A 19 16.92 1.68 6.19
N GLU A 20 16.12 1.76 5.12
CA GLU A 20 15.68 0.57 4.38
C GLU A 20 16.92 -0.28 4.01
N LYS A 21 16.86 -1.60 4.29
CA LYS A 21 18.00 -2.56 4.32
C LYS A 21 18.89 -2.63 3.06
N LYS A 22 18.64 -1.83 2.02
CA LYS A 22 19.41 -1.79 0.76
C LYS A 22 19.61 -0.39 0.17
N LYS A 23 19.68 0.67 0.98
CA LYS A 23 19.92 2.04 0.48
C LYS A 23 18.93 2.45 -0.63
N GLY A 24 17.67 2.03 -0.53
CA GLY A 24 16.62 2.31 -1.53
C GLY A 24 16.65 1.44 -2.81
N ARG A 25 17.50 0.41 -2.92
CA ARG A 25 17.44 -0.61 -3.99
C ARG A 25 16.70 -1.86 -3.50
N ARG A 26 15.41 -1.94 -3.82
CA ARG A 26 14.61 -3.16 -3.64
C ARG A 26 15.22 -4.33 -4.42
N GLY A 27 15.30 -5.52 -3.80
CA GLY A 27 15.75 -6.72 -4.50
C GLY A 27 14.77 -7.12 -5.61
N PRO A 28 15.20 -7.91 -6.61
CA PRO A 28 14.33 -8.33 -7.73
C PRO A 28 13.01 -8.97 -7.26
N GLY A 29 13.05 -9.76 -6.18
CA GLY A 29 11.87 -10.43 -5.61
C GLY A 29 10.80 -9.48 -5.10
N SER A 30 11.16 -8.33 -4.52
CA SER A 30 10.17 -7.36 -4.02
C SER A 30 9.60 -6.48 -5.11
N VAL A 31 10.38 -6.19 -6.16
CA VAL A 31 9.85 -5.52 -7.36
C VAL A 31 8.85 -6.42 -8.08
N ILE A 32 9.16 -7.71 -8.22
CA ILE A 32 8.27 -8.70 -8.86
C ILE A 32 7.01 -8.91 -8.03
N GLY A 33 7.13 -9.18 -6.72
CA GLY A 33 5.98 -9.41 -5.86
C GLY A 33 5.05 -8.19 -5.77
N SER A 34 5.61 -7.00 -5.55
CA SER A 34 4.84 -5.76 -5.45
C SER A 34 4.31 -5.24 -6.80
N SER A 35 4.62 -5.91 -7.91
CA SER A 35 4.03 -5.64 -9.23
C SER A 35 3.12 -6.78 -9.68
N ALA A 36 3.18 -7.95 -9.03
CA ALA A 36 2.39 -9.12 -9.37
C ALA A 36 0.89 -8.86 -9.26
N ALA A 37 0.42 -8.22 -8.18
CA ALA A 37 -1.00 -7.87 -8.05
C ALA A 37 -1.51 -6.99 -9.21
N GLY A 38 -0.73 -5.97 -9.57
CA GLY A 38 -1.02 -5.11 -10.73
C GLY A 38 -0.94 -5.87 -12.06
N CYS A 39 0.10 -6.67 -12.28
CA CYS A 39 0.26 -7.47 -13.50
C CYS A 39 -0.86 -8.50 -13.66
N VAL A 40 -1.29 -9.16 -12.58
CA VAL A 40 -2.41 -10.10 -12.59
C VAL A 40 -3.70 -9.37 -12.96
N CYS A 41 -3.97 -8.21 -12.35
CA CYS A 41 -5.13 -7.39 -12.72
C CYS A 41 -5.09 -6.97 -14.20
N ALA A 42 -3.93 -6.50 -14.68
CA ALA A 42 -3.75 -6.09 -16.07
C ALA A 42 -3.95 -7.27 -17.04
N LEU A 43 -3.40 -8.44 -16.74
CA LEU A 43 -3.58 -9.65 -17.56
C LEU A 43 -5.05 -10.08 -17.58
N LEU A 44 -5.74 -10.08 -16.43
CA LEU A 44 -7.16 -10.45 -16.36
C LEU A 44 -8.05 -9.47 -17.13
N SER A 45 -7.71 -8.18 -17.13
CA SER A 45 -8.34 -7.15 -17.97
C SER A 45 -8.11 -7.43 -19.46
N ILE A 46 -6.86 -7.64 -19.88
CA ILE A 46 -6.48 -7.89 -21.29
C ILE A 46 -7.14 -9.16 -21.83
N TYR A 47 -7.18 -10.24 -21.05
CA TYR A 47 -7.82 -11.50 -21.44
C TYR A 47 -9.35 -11.46 -21.30
N GLY A 48 -9.93 -10.35 -20.81
CA GLY A 48 -11.39 -10.17 -20.72
C GLY A 48 -12.06 -11.18 -19.80
N VAL A 49 -11.36 -11.68 -18.78
CA VAL A 49 -11.87 -12.71 -17.87
C VAL A 49 -13.07 -12.14 -17.09
N GLY A 50 -14.25 -12.74 -17.31
CA GLY A 50 -15.52 -12.28 -16.73
C GLY A 50 -16.30 -11.26 -17.58
N GLY A 51 -15.78 -10.85 -18.75
CA GLY A 51 -16.45 -9.94 -19.68
C GLY A 51 -16.28 -8.45 -19.35
N LYS A 52 -16.95 -7.58 -20.13
CA LYS A 52 -16.83 -6.10 -20.05
C LYS A 52 -17.02 -5.50 -18.65
N PRO A 53 -17.95 -5.96 -17.79
CA PRO A 53 -18.11 -5.42 -16.43
C PRO A 53 -16.90 -5.72 -15.53
N PHE A 54 -16.27 -6.88 -15.72
CA PHE A 54 -15.11 -7.30 -14.96
C PHE A 54 -13.83 -6.57 -15.39
N SER A 55 -13.70 -6.16 -16.66
CA SER A 55 -12.57 -5.32 -17.12
C SER A 55 -12.39 -4.06 -16.26
N ARG A 56 -13.49 -3.36 -15.94
CA ARG A 56 -13.44 -2.17 -15.08
C ARG A 56 -13.06 -2.49 -13.64
N LEU A 57 -13.46 -3.66 -13.11
CA LEU A 57 -13.01 -4.11 -11.78
C LEU A 57 -11.51 -4.41 -11.76
N TRP A 58 -10.99 -5.01 -12.83
CA TRP A 58 -9.55 -5.29 -12.96
C TRP A 58 -8.73 -4.01 -13.09
N GLU A 59 -9.20 -3.01 -13.84
CA GLU A 59 -8.58 -1.68 -13.94
C GLU A 59 -8.58 -0.96 -12.57
N LEU A 60 -9.69 -1.02 -11.84
CA LEU A 60 -9.76 -0.52 -10.46
C LEU A 60 -8.74 -1.20 -9.56
N GLY A 61 -8.66 -2.53 -9.60
CA GLY A 61 -7.70 -3.31 -8.82
C GLY A 61 -6.25 -2.97 -9.18
N PHE A 62 -5.97 -2.72 -10.47
CA PHE A 62 -4.68 -2.24 -10.93
C PHE A 62 -4.34 -0.89 -10.28
N VAL A 63 -5.19 0.12 -10.41
CA VAL A 63 -4.94 1.45 -9.83
C VAL A 63 -4.83 1.40 -8.31
N ALA A 64 -5.69 0.63 -7.64
CA ALA A 64 -5.67 0.43 -6.19
C ALA A 64 -4.36 -0.20 -5.71
N SER A 65 -3.82 -1.18 -6.45
CA SER A 65 -2.53 -1.81 -6.10
C SER A 65 -1.37 -0.81 -6.11
N PHE A 66 -1.33 0.08 -7.11
CA PHE A 66 -0.34 1.14 -7.20
C PHE A 66 -0.54 2.21 -6.13
N CYS A 67 -1.79 2.57 -5.82
CA CYS A 67 -2.11 3.53 -4.76
C CYS A 67 -1.65 3.00 -3.40
N THR A 68 -1.90 1.72 -3.13
CA THR A 68 -1.51 1.05 -1.88
C THR A 68 0.01 1.04 -1.74
N LYS A 69 0.72 0.58 -2.77
CA LYS A 69 2.20 0.55 -2.79
C LYS A 69 2.82 1.92 -2.57
N LEU A 70 2.30 2.94 -3.25
CA LEU A 70 2.83 4.29 -3.13
C LEU A 70 2.51 4.86 -1.74
N SER A 71 1.29 4.66 -1.24
CA SER A 71 0.87 5.12 0.09
C SER A 71 1.71 4.50 1.19
N ASP A 72 1.92 3.18 1.18
CA ASP A 72 2.78 2.51 2.15
C ASP A 72 4.23 3.04 2.11
N THR A 73 4.81 3.11 0.92
CA THR A 73 6.19 3.57 0.76
C THR A 73 6.37 5.01 1.22
N VAL A 74 5.42 5.90 0.91
CA VAL A 74 5.48 7.29 1.35
C VAL A 74 5.24 7.39 2.86
N SER A 75 4.27 6.65 3.39
CA SER A 75 3.94 6.65 4.81
C SER A 75 5.11 6.21 5.68
N SER A 76 5.72 5.07 5.36
CA SER A 76 6.85 4.52 6.11
C SER A 76 8.10 5.41 6.03
N GLU A 77 8.42 5.93 4.85
CA GLU A 77 9.62 6.75 4.66
C GLU A 77 9.49 8.15 5.27
N ILE A 78 8.32 8.79 5.16
CA ILE A 78 8.04 10.07 5.82
C ILE A 78 7.93 9.87 7.34
N GLY A 79 7.31 8.78 7.79
CA GLY A 79 7.26 8.43 9.21
C GLY A 79 8.65 8.26 9.83
N LYS A 80 9.55 7.55 9.15
CA LYS A 80 10.96 7.43 9.59
C LYS A 80 11.68 8.78 9.60
N ALA A 81 11.48 9.60 8.56
CA ALA A 81 12.20 10.85 8.37
C ALA A 81 11.70 12.02 9.25
N TYR A 82 10.41 12.07 9.53
CA TYR A 82 9.73 13.21 10.17
C TYR A 82 8.83 12.85 11.34
N GLY A 83 8.42 11.59 11.53
CA GLY A 83 7.38 11.21 12.49
C GLY A 83 7.76 11.52 13.94
N LYS A 84 7.16 12.55 14.55
CA LYS A 84 7.58 13.01 15.90
C LYS A 84 7.41 11.92 16.96
N THR A 85 6.25 11.26 16.93
CA THR A 85 5.90 10.15 17.81
C THR A 85 5.40 8.98 16.97
N THR A 86 5.97 7.81 17.19
CA THR A 86 5.59 6.55 16.55
C THR A 86 4.91 5.64 17.56
N TYR A 87 3.81 5.01 17.16
CA TYR A 87 2.99 4.15 18.01
C TYR A 87 2.91 2.76 17.40
N LEU A 88 2.92 1.72 18.23
CA LEU A 88 2.60 0.38 17.76
C LEU A 88 1.09 0.26 17.56
N VAL A 89 0.65 -0.17 16.38
CA VAL A 89 -0.77 -0.20 16.03
C VAL A 89 -1.62 -1.09 16.94
N THR A 90 -1.05 -2.14 17.53
CA THR A 90 -1.79 -3.09 18.36
C THR A 90 -1.90 -2.69 19.82
N THR A 91 -0.86 -2.05 20.38
CA THR A 91 -0.82 -1.70 21.81
C THR A 91 -0.95 -0.20 22.08
N PHE A 92 -0.91 0.63 21.03
CA PHE A 92 -0.85 2.09 21.10
C PHE A 92 0.29 2.64 21.98
N LYS A 93 1.31 1.81 22.26
CA LYS A 93 2.49 2.21 23.00
C LYS A 93 3.43 2.99 22.09
N VAL A 94 4.09 4.00 22.65
CA VAL A 94 5.15 4.72 21.95
C VAL A 94 6.34 3.80 21.75
N VAL A 95 6.75 3.64 20.51
CA VAL A 95 7.89 2.80 20.10
C VAL A 95 8.90 3.63 19.31
N PRO A 96 10.18 3.22 19.25
CA PRO A 96 11.17 3.88 18.41
C PRO A 96 10.74 3.95 16.94
N ARG A 97 11.26 4.95 16.22
CA ARG A 97 11.03 5.05 14.78
C ARG A 97 11.67 3.85 14.08
N GLY A 98 11.01 3.35 13.04
CA GLY A 98 11.50 2.21 12.27
C GLY A 98 11.26 0.84 12.91
N THR A 99 10.57 0.77 14.05
CA THR A 99 9.99 -0.47 14.57
C THR A 99 8.94 -1.01 13.57
N GLU A 100 8.97 -2.33 13.33
CA GLU A 100 8.01 -2.98 12.43
C GLU A 100 6.57 -2.83 12.98
N GLY A 101 5.63 -2.46 12.11
CA GLY A 101 4.25 -2.17 12.51
C GLY A 101 4.04 -0.85 13.26
N ALA A 102 5.06 0.00 13.38
CA ALA A 102 4.92 1.32 13.96
C ALA A 102 4.31 2.33 12.98
N VAL A 103 3.33 3.09 13.45
CA VAL A 103 2.64 4.14 12.70
C VAL A 103 2.91 5.52 13.30
N SER A 104 2.96 6.54 12.45
CA SER A 104 3.08 7.95 12.86
C SER A 104 2.06 8.80 12.14
N VAL A 105 1.61 9.87 12.76
CA VAL A 105 0.61 10.78 12.17
C VAL A 105 1.15 11.40 10.88
N GLU A 106 2.41 11.84 10.88
CA GLU A 106 3.06 12.44 9.71
C GLU A 106 3.21 11.44 8.56
N GLY A 107 3.55 10.18 8.87
CA GLY A 107 3.60 9.10 7.89
C GLY A 107 2.22 8.84 7.28
N THR A 108 1.21 8.60 8.13
CA THR A 108 -0.16 8.32 7.67
C THR A 108 -0.71 9.44 6.79
N LEU A 109 -0.55 10.71 7.19
CA LEU A 109 -0.98 11.85 6.38
C LEU A 109 -0.27 11.90 5.03
N ALA A 110 1.05 11.66 4.99
CA ALA A 110 1.80 11.62 3.75
C ALA A 110 1.37 10.47 2.83
N GLY A 111 1.05 9.29 3.40
CA GLY A 111 0.49 8.16 2.66
C GLY A 111 -0.88 8.48 2.05
N VAL A 112 -1.78 9.13 2.81
CA VAL A 112 -3.08 9.60 2.31
C VAL A 112 -2.90 10.57 1.15
N VAL A 113 -2.03 11.57 1.28
CA VAL A 113 -1.75 12.51 0.18
C VAL A 113 -1.19 11.78 -1.05
N ALA A 114 -0.28 10.81 -0.85
CA ALA A 114 0.31 10.06 -1.94
C ALA A 114 -0.71 9.22 -2.73
N SER A 115 -1.62 8.54 -2.02
CA SER A 115 -2.70 7.77 -2.65
C SER A 115 -3.69 8.67 -3.37
N ILE A 116 -4.07 9.82 -2.81
CA ILE A 116 -4.95 10.80 -3.47
C ILE A 116 -4.31 11.31 -4.77
N LEU A 117 -3.02 11.67 -4.74
CA LEU A 117 -2.31 12.14 -5.92
C LEU A 117 -2.32 11.08 -7.03
N LEU A 118 -2.06 9.81 -6.69
CA LEU A 118 -2.03 8.75 -7.70
C LEU A 118 -3.42 8.39 -8.23
N ALA A 119 -4.44 8.36 -7.36
CA ALA A 119 -5.82 8.14 -7.76
C ALA A 119 -6.32 9.29 -8.67
N SER A 120 -5.91 10.53 -8.40
CA SER A 120 -6.22 11.69 -9.25
C SER A 120 -5.61 11.55 -10.65
N VAL A 121 -4.38 11.02 -10.76
CA VAL A 121 -3.78 10.70 -12.06
C VAL A 121 -4.60 9.63 -12.79
N GLY A 122 -5.05 8.59 -12.09
CA GLY A 122 -5.96 7.59 -12.65
C GLY A 122 -7.27 8.18 -13.19
N CYS A 123 -7.84 9.17 -12.51
CA CYS A 123 -9.01 9.90 -12.99
C CYS A 123 -8.72 10.74 -14.24
N ILE A 124 -7.60 11.48 -14.26
CA ILE A 124 -7.22 12.33 -15.39
C ILE A 124 -6.97 11.48 -16.65
N MET A 125 -6.39 10.28 -16.47
CA MET A 125 -6.16 9.35 -17.57
C MET A 125 -7.43 8.63 -18.05
N GLY A 126 -8.55 8.75 -17.33
CA GLY A 126 -9.81 8.08 -17.68
C GLY A 126 -9.87 6.59 -17.31
N GLU A 127 -8.89 6.11 -16.53
CA GLU A 127 -8.81 4.73 -16.06
C GLU A 127 -9.85 4.45 -14.97
N ILE A 128 -10.12 5.43 -14.10
CA ILE A 128 -11.09 5.30 -13.00
C ILE A 128 -11.95 6.57 -12.84
N LYS A 129 -13.17 6.40 -12.33
CA LYS A 129 -14.07 7.50 -11.96
C LYS A 129 -13.70 8.11 -10.61
N VAL A 130 -14.24 9.29 -10.31
CA VAL A 130 -14.03 9.97 -9.02
C VAL A 130 -14.48 9.10 -7.83
N ALA A 131 -15.62 8.40 -7.95
CA ALA A 131 -16.09 7.48 -6.91
C ALA A 131 -15.12 6.31 -6.69
N GLU A 132 -14.56 5.78 -7.79
CA GLU A 132 -13.57 4.69 -7.77
C GLU A 132 -12.23 5.16 -7.17
N ALA A 133 -11.83 6.41 -7.39
CA ALA A 133 -10.66 7.01 -6.73
C ALA A 133 -10.80 7.06 -5.20
N VAL A 134 -11.99 7.41 -4.70
CA VAL A 134 -12.27 7.35 -3.24
C VAL A 134 -12.12 5.92 -2.73
N ILE A 135 -12.64 4.93 -3.46
CA ILE A 135 -12.48 3.51 -3.11
C ILE A 135 -11.00 3.12 -3.08
N CYS A 136 -10.21 3.47 -4.10
CA CYS A 136 -8.77 3.20 -4.12
C CYS A 136 -8.05 3.77 -2.90
N VAL A 137 -8.34 5.02 -2.53
CA VAL A 137 -7.72 5.68 -1.37
C VAL A 137 -8.11 4.96 -0.08
N LEU A 138 -9.39 4.68 0.15
CA LEU A 138 -9.87 3.99 1.35
C LEU A 138 -9.28 2.58 1.46
N SER A 139 -9.33 1.80 0.39
CA SER A 139 -8.75 0.45 0.34
C SER A 139 -7.25 0.47 0.61
N SER A 140 -6.53 1.47 0.09
CA SER A 140 -5.10 1.66 0.37
C SER A 140 -4.84 1.91 1.85
N GLN A 141 -5.65 2.72 2.53
CA GLN A 141 -5.46 2.98 3.96
C GLN A 141 -5.78 1.76 4.83
N ILE A 142 -6.86 1.05 4.51
CA ILE A 142 -7.22 -0.19 5.22
C ILE A 142 -6.10 -1.22 5.06
N ALA A 143 -5.57 -1.37 3.85
CA ALA A 143 -4.49 -2.30 3.57
C ALA A 143 -3.20 -1.94 4.35
N ASN A 144 -2.76 -0.68 4.31
CA ASN A 144 -1.56 -0.24 5.04
C ASN A 144 -1.71 -0.39 6.56
N PHE A 145 -2.92 -0.21 7.08
CA PHE A 145 -3.22 -0.45 8.49
C PHE A 145 -3.11 -1.95 8.81
N GLY A 146 -3.67 -2.80 7.95
CA GLY A 146 -3.52 -4.26 8.04
C GLY A 146 -2.06 -4.70 7.97
N GLU A 147 -1.25 -4.09 7.10
CA GLU A 147 0.20 -4.30 7.04
C GLU A 147 0.86 -3.98 8.38
N SER A 148 0.51 -2.86 8.99
CA SER A 148 1.07 -2.45 10.28
C SER A 148 0.72 -3.45 11.38
N ILE A 149 -0.48 -4.04 11.36
CA ILE A 149 -0.89 -5.08 12.32
C ILE A 149 -0.08 -6.35 12.10
N ILE A 150 0.07 -6.77 10.84
CA ILE A 150 0.90 -7.94 10.47
C ILE A 150 2.35 -7.72 10.92
N GLY A 151 2.89 -6.52 10.70
CA GLY A 151 4.23 -6.15 11.14
C GLY A 151 4.40 -6.26 12.65
N ALA A 152 3.48 -5.66 13.41
CA ALA A 152 3.52 -5.63 14.87
C ALA A 152 3.35 -7.03 15.51
N GLU A 153 2.52 -7.89 14.93
CA GLU A 153 2.14 -9.17 15.56
C GLU A 153 2.91 -10.38 15.02
N LEU A 154 3.36 -10.37 13.77
CA LEU A 154 3.83 -11.58 13.09
C LEU A 154 5.31 -11.50 12.69
N GLN A 155 5.87 -10.34 12.35
CA GLN A 155 7.25 -10.29 11.83
C GLN A 155 8.33 -10.61 12.87
N GLU A 156 8.05 -10.40 14.17
CA GLU A 156 8.98 -10.75 15.25
C GLU A 156 8.79 -12.19 15.78
N LYS A 157 7.74 -12.91 15.34
CA LYS A 157 7.46 -14.27 15.81
C LYS A 157 8.34 -15.30 15.09
N GLU A 158 8.99 -16.18 15.85
CA GLU A 158 9.95 -17.15 15.31
C GLU A 158 9.37 -18.10 14.24
N GLY A 159 8.07 -18.40 14.30
CA GLY A 159 7.37 -19.22 13.28
C GLY A 159 7.12 -18.52 11.94
N PHE A 160 7.29 -17.20 11.88
CA PHE A 160 6.98 -16.36 10.72
C PHE A 160 8.23 -15.69 10.13
N LYS A 161 9.43 -16.28 10.32
CA LYS A 161 10.69 -15.76 9.73
C LYS A 161 10.65 -15.62 8.19
N TRP A 162 9.73 -16.32 7.51
CA TRP A 162 9.48 -16.18 6.08
C TRP A 162 8.73 -14.89 5.71
N LEU A 163 8.01 -14.29 6.67
CA LEU A 163 7.21 -13.09 6.54
C LEU A 163 8.09 -11.82 6.64
N ASN A 164 9.04 -11.72 5.72
CA ASN A 164 9.90 -10.55 5.64
C ASN A 164 9.14 -9.31 5.09
N ASN A 165 9.79 -8.15 5.12
CA ASN A 165 9.20 -6.90 4.61
C ASN A 165 8.73 -6.98 3.16
N ASP A 166 9.40 -7.79 2.33
CA ASP A 166 9.00 -7.97 0.94
C ASP A 166 7.69 -8.76 0.85
N ALA A 167 7.54 -9.86 1.61
CA ALA A 167 6.32 -10.67 1.65
C ALA A 167 5.12 -9.89 2.20
N VAL A 168 5.34 -9.14 3.28
CA VAL A 168 4.31 -8.28 3.90
C VAL A 168 3.84 -7.19 2.92
N ASN A 169 4.76 -6.57 2.19
CA ASN A 169 4.44 -5.64 1.11
C ASN A 169 3.57 -6.27 0.01
N VAL A 170 3.86 -7.51 -0.41
CA VAL A 170 3.04 -8.21 -1.41
C VAL A 170 1.63 -8.44 -0.91
N ILE A 171 1.49 -8.86 0.35
CA ILE A 171 0.20 -9.08 0.99
C ILE A 171 -0.57 -7.76 1.07
N ASN A 172 0.07 -6.68 1.51
CA ASN A 172 -0.55 -5.36 1.60
C ASN A 172 -1.10 -4.89 0.24
N ILE A 173 -0.27 -4.91 -0.79
CA ILE A 173 -0.67 -4.44 -2.13
C ILE A 173 -1.82 -5.30 -2.70
N SER A 174 -1.78 -6.61 -2.45
CA SER A 174 -2.84 -7.53 -2.86
C SER A 174 -4.14 -7.26 -2.10
N LEU A 175 -4.06 -7.03 -0.78
CA LEU A 175 -5.21 -6.64 0.04
C LEU A 175 -5.84 -5.34 -0.46
N GLY A 176 -5.04 -4.32 -0.78
CA GLY A 176 -5.53 -3.05 -1.30
C GLY A 176 -6.29 -3.20 -2.62
N SER A 177 -5.79 -4.03 -3.54
CA SER A 177 -6.48 -4.35 -4.80
C SER A 177 -7.78 -5.13 -4.57
N ILE A 178 -7.73 -6.20 -3.78
CA ILE A 178 -8.89 -7.06 -3.51
C ILE A 178 -10.00 -6.26 -2.79
N LEU A 179 -9.65 -5.46 -1.78
CA LEU A 179 -10.60 -4.62 -1.06
C LEU A 179 -11.29 -3.62 -2.00
N ALA A 180 -10.55 -3.01 -2.92
CA ALA A 180 -11.15 -2.08 -3.88
C ALA A 180 -12.17 -2.78 -4.79
N ILE A 181 -11.81 -3.96 -5.31
CA ILE A 181 -12.71 -4.78 -6.14
C ILE A 181 -13.96 -5.19 -5.35
N LEU A 182 -13.80 -5.68 -4.12
CA LEU A 182 -14.92 -6.14 -3.29
C LEU A 182 -15.86 -4.99 -2.91
N ILE A 183 -15.31 -3.84 -2.53
CA ILE A 183 -16.11 -2.64 -2.22
C ILE A 183 -16.89 -2.21 -3.46
N GLN A 184 -16.24 -2.14 -4.62
CA GLN A 184 -16.91 -1.75 -5.86
C GLN A 184 -17.99 -2.76 -6.26
N GLN A 185 -17.74 -4.06 -6.12
CA GLN A 185 -18.75 -5.09 -6.37
C GLN A 185 -19.95 -4.95 -5.43
N PHE A 186 -19.71 -4.73 -4.14
CA PHE A 186 -20.77 -4.54 -3.16
C PHE A 186 -21.61 -3.29 -3.47
N VAL A 187 -20.96 -2.17 -3.82
CA VAL A 187 -21.65 -0.94 -4.23
C VAL A 187 -22.49 -1.20 -5.48
N LEU A 188 -21.94 -1.86 -6.50
CA LEU A 188 -22.67 -2.18 -7.73
C LEU A 188 -23.87 -3.09 -7.46
N GLN A 189 -23.74 -4.09 -6.59
CA GLN A 189 -24.84 -5.00 -6.25
C GLN A 189 -26.00 -4.26 -5.57
N ASN A 190 -25.71 -3.41 -4.57
CA ASN A 190 -26.75 -2.66 -3.86
C ASN A 190 -27.47 -1.64 -4.75
N TRP A 191 -26.77 -1.05 -5.72
CA TRP A 191 -27.36 -0.14 -6.70
C TRP A 191 -28.27 -0.85 -7.71
N ILE A 192 -28.02 -2.13 -8.00
CA ILE A 192 -28.86 -2.91 -8.94
C ILE A 192 -30.10 -3.47 -8.26
N THR A 193 -30.05 -3.72 -6.95
CA THR A 193 -31.17 -4.26 -6.16
C THR A 193 -32.12 -3.21 -5.58
N THR A 194 -31.89 -1.92 -5.84
CA THR A 194 -32.74 -0.79 -5.41
C THR A 194 -33.43 -0.18 -6.62
#